data_AF-A0A1M7Z7L3-F1
#
_entry.id   AF-A0A1M7Z7L3-F1
#
_cell.length_a   1.000
_cell.length_b   1.000
_cell.length_c   1.000
_cell.angle_alpha   90.00
_cell.angle_beta   90.00
_cell.angle_gamma   90.00
#
_symmetry.space_group_name_H-M   'P 1'
#
loop_
_entity.id
_entity.type
_entity.pdbx_description
1 polymer ?
#
loop_
_entity_poly.entity_id
_entity_poly.type
_entity_poly.pdbx_seq_one_letter_code
_entity_poly.pdbx_strand_id
1 'polypeptide(L)'
;MKLTPAAIRSQSFETAFRGYEKKDVTAFLDEVSQVVEALNQENLELKSKLQQVGDEAKRLKDVEDSLFRTLKTAEDTGASIIEEANEAADQIISEANQTAENATAHAEKLMAEAKQKAESEAAIIIGAAEAKAKDTIVELRESMQGLVRSYESLVEQREALVKSLRRISQDTLNQIDLSDAHFARIDAKSHQRAIEELSRSQKFTFANLAALAEEVGEVSAHQMQEEFAPEPAAEDPMAEMEVIEEDIELEVHDSTPDIQEEVDEEVQEEIIAEEPPVQENQEEVVAEEEKIKPEVPETPAASHPESSKEKDPKKQSGSFFDQFD
;
A
#
# COMPACT_ATOMS: atom_id res chain seq x y z
N MET A 1 -97.26 15.07 46.59
CA MET A 1 -98.12 14.47 47.64
C MET A 1 -99.44 15.22 47.68
N LYS A 2 -100.53 14.56 48.11
CA LYS A 2 -101.90 15.13 48.17
C LYS A 2 -102.21 15.93 49.44
N LEU A 3 -101.27 16.06 50.37
CA LEU A 3 -101.42 16.82 51.61
C LEU A 3 -100.25 17.82 51.70
N THR A 4 -100.54 19.12 51.69
CA THR A 4 -99.56 20.19 51.87
C THR A 4 -99.66 20.73 53.31
N PRO A 5 -98.60 21.35 53.86
CA PRO A 5 -98.68 22.03 55.16
C PRO A 5 -99.89 22.97 55.25
N ALA A 6 -100.13 23.75 54.18
CA ALA A 6 -101.29 24.63 54.07
C ALA A 6 -102.64 23.89 54.06
N ALA A 7 -102.73 22.73 53.42
CA ALA A 7 -103.94 21.89 53.44
C ALA A 7 -104.20 21.31 54.84
N ILE A 8 -103.15 21.02 55.62
CA ILE A 8 -103.26 20.52 57.00
C ILE A 8 -103.77 21.63 57.93
N ARG A 9 -103.25 22.86 57.83
CA ARG A 9 -103.71 24.02 58.63
C ARG A 9 -105.16 24.41 58.33
N SER A 10 -105.61 24.25 57.08
CA SER A 10 -106.96 24.62 56.64
C SER A 10 -107.98 23.48 56.72
N GLN A 11 -107.58 22.30 57.21
CA GLN A 11 -108.45 21.15 57.33
C GLN A 11 -109.54 21.40 58.40
N SER A 12 -110.79 21.19 58.02
CA SER A 12 -111.93 21.23 58.96
C SER A 12 -112.53 19.84 59.15
N PHE A 13 -113.10 19.61 60.33
CA PHE A 13 -113.73 18.35 60.72
C PHE A 13 -115.18 18.61 61.17
N GLU A 14 -116.06 17.63 60.95
CA GLU A 14 -117.45 17.68 61.41
C GLU A 14 -117.53 17.57 62.95
N THR A 15 -118.51 18.22 63.56
CA THR A 15 -118.71 18.23 65.02
C THR A 15 -119.70 17.14 65.46
N ALA A 16 -119.36 16.38 66.50
CA ALA A 16 -120.20 15.31 67.06
C ALA A 16 -120.33 15.44 68.59
N PHE A 17 -121.41 14.90 69.18
CA PHE A 17 -121.79 15.09 70.60
C PHE A 17 -120.76 14.61 71.64
N ARG A 18 -119.74 13.84 71.25
CA ARG A 18 -118.59 13.40 72.07
C ARG A 18 -117.31 13.31 71.23
N GLY A 19 -116.73 14.45 70.88
CA GLY A 19 -115.50 14.55 70.06
C GLY A 19 -114.29 15.13 70.82
N TYR A 20 -113.15 15.21 70.14
CA TYR A 20 -111.95 15.87 70.64
C TYR A 20 -112.16 17.39 70.78
N GLU A 21 -111.42 18.01 71.70
CA GLU A 21 -111.46 19.46 71.88
C GLU A 21 -110.87 20.18 70.65
N LYS A 22 -111.64 21.12 70.09
CA LYS A 22 -111.25 21.85 68.87
C LYS A 22 -109.90 22.57 69.01
N LYS A 23 -109.61 23.15 70.18
CA LYS A 23 -108.35 23.87 70.44
C LYS A 23 -107.13 22.95 70.36
N ASP A 24 -107.20 21.79 71.01
CA ASP A 24 -106.13 20.80 71.03
C ASP A 24 -105.90 20.22 69.63
N VAL A 25 -106.98 19.95 68.88
CA VAL A 25 -106.88 19.47 67.50
C VAL A 25 -106.25 20.54 66.59
N THR A 26 -106.61 21.82 66.72
CA THR A 26 -105.98 22.90 65.95
C THR A 26 -104.50 23.06 66.29
N ALA A 27 -104.13 23.02 67.57
CA ALA A 27 -102.72 23.08 68.00
C ALA A 27 -101.90 21.90 67.44
N PHE A 28 -102.47 20.69 67.46
CA PHE A 28 -101.86 19.50 66.86
C PHE A 28 -101.72 19.62 65.34
N LEU A 29 -102.73 20.13 64.63
CA LEU A 29 -102.65 20.36 63.18
C LEU A 29 -101.58 21.40 62.82
N ASP A 30 -101.39 22.43 63.64
CA ASP A 30 -100.33 23.42 63.45
C ASP A 30 -98.93 22.81 63.63
N GLU A 31 -98.73 21.98 64.66
CA GLU A 31 -97.48 21.25 64.89
C GLU A 31 -97.19 20.26 63.75
N VAL A 32 -98.19 19.45 63.36
CA VAL A 32 -98.08 18.51 62.23
C VAL A 32 -97.77 19.25 60.93
N SER A 33 -98.39 20.40 60.70
CA SER A 33 -98.08 21.22 59.53
C SER A 33 -96.63 21.69 59.53
N GLN A 34 -96.07 22.10 60.66
CA GLN A 34 -94.67 22.53 60.76
C GLN A 34 -93.71 21.36 60.49
N VAL A 35 -94.00 20.18 61.05
CA VAL A 35 -93.19 18.97 60.81
C VAL A 35 -93.25 18.54 59.34
N VAL A 36 -94.42 18.59 58.70
CA VAL A 36 -94.58 18.27 57.27
C VAL A 36 -93.90 19.31 56.37
N GLU A 37 -93.85 20.57 56.79
CA GLU A 37 -93.11 21.63 56.10
C GLU A 37 -91.60 21.38 56.18
N ALA A 38 -91.08 21.07 57.37
CA ALA A 38 -89.67 20.71 57.58
C ALA A 38 -89.28 19.45 56.79
N LEU A 39 -90.11 18.39 56.81
CA LEU A 39 -89.88 17.17 56.03
C LEU A 39 -89.87 17.42 54.52
N ASN A 40 -90.74 18.29 54.01
CA ASN A 40 -90.74 18.63 52.58
C ASN A 40 -89.49 19.42 52.20
N GLN A 41 -89.05 20.35 53.05
CA GLN A 41 -87.83 21.12 52.85
C GLN A 41 -86.60 20.20 52.83
N GLU A 42 -86.48 19.31 53.83
CA GLU A 42 -85.41 18.31 53.89
C GLU A 42 -85.44 17.37 52.68
N ASN A 43 -86.62 16.91 52.26
CA ASN A 43 -86.75 16.05 51.08
C ASN A 43 -86.28 16.75 49.81
N LEU A 44 -86.56 18.05 49.66
CA LEU A 44 -86.16 18.85 48.52
C LEU A 44 -84.64 19.11 48.53
N GLU A 45 -84.07 19.40 49.69
CA GLU A 45 -82.62 19.52 49.88
C GLU A 45 -81.88 18.21 49.60
N LEU A 46 -82.39 17.08 50.11
CA LEU A 46 -81.82 15.76 49.85
C LEU A 46 -81.90 15.39 48.37
N LYS A 47 -83.01 15.69 47.68
CA LYS A 47 -83.13 15.48 46.24
C LYS A 47 -82.16 16.33 45.44
N SER A 48 -81.99 17.60 45.83
CA SER A 48 -81.02 18.50 45.20
C SER A 48 -79.58 17.98 45.37
N LYS A 49 -79.21 17.58 46.60
CA LYS A 49 -77.90 16.96 46.87
C LYS A 49 -77.69 15.67 46.10
N LEU A 50 -78.71 14.80 46.04
CA LEU A 50 -78.63 13.54 45.30
C LEU A 50 -78.42 13.79 43.80
N GLN A 51 -79.13 14.76 43.23
CA GLN A 51 -78.94 15.17 41.85
C GLN A 51 -77.52 15.70 41.63
N GLN A 52 -77.04 16.60 42.49
CA GLN A 52 -75.69 17.19 42.38
C GLN A 52 -74.59 16.12 42.45
N VAL A 53 -74.67 15.19 43.41
CA VAL A 53 -73.72 14.08 43.54
C VAL A 53 -73.82 13.12 42.35
N GLY A 54 -75.02 12.88 41.84
CA GLY A 54 -75.23 12.08 40.63
C GLY A 54 -74.57 12.68 39.39
N ASP A 55 -74.71 14.00 39.21
CA ASP A 55 -74.09 14.73 38.11
C ASP A 55 -72.55 14.74 38.24
N GLU A 56 -72.03 14.89 39.45
CA GLU A 56 -70.57 14.84 39.71
C GLU A 56 -70.01 13.43 39.48
N ALA A 57 -70.69 12.39 39.95
CA ALA A 57 -70.30 11.00 39.70
C ALA A 57 -70.30 10.67 38.21
N LYS A 58 -71.29 11.17 37.46
CA LYS A 58 -71.33 11.03 36.00
C LYS A 58 -70.14 11.72 35.33
N ARG A 59 -69.84 12.97 35.73
CA ARG A 59 -68.68 13.70 35.21
C ARG A 59 -67.36 12.98 35.51
N LEU A 60 -67.20 12.45 36.72
CA LEU A 60 -66.01 11.68 37.09
C LEU A 60 -65.86 10.42 36.24
N LYS A 61 -66.96 9.70 35.98
CA LYS A 61 -66.97 8.54 35.09
C LYS A 61 -66.60 8.91 33.65
N ASP A 62 -67.11 10.01 33.12
CA ASP A 62 -66.74 10.49 31.78
C ASP A 62 -65.24 10.85 31.68
N VAL A 63 -64.67 11.43 32.75
CA VAL A 63 -63.23 11.72 32.84
C VAL A 63 -62.41 10.44 32.93
N GLU A 64 -62.82 9.49 33.75
CA GLU A 64 -62.19 8.17 33.88
C GLU A 64 -62.17 7.43 32.54
N ASP A 65 -63.30 7.39 31.83
CA ASP A 65 -63.40 6.76 30.51
C ASP A 65 -62.44 7.42 29.49
N SER A 66 -62.34 8.76 29.53
CA SER A 66 -61.41 9.50 28.67
C SER A 66 -59.95 9.21 29.02
N LEU A 67 -59.62 9.16 30.32
CA LEU A 67 -58.28 8.85 30.79
C LEU A 67 -57.88 7.42 30.40
N PHE A 68 -58.79 6.46 30.57
CA PHE A 68 -58.58 5.07 30.20
C PHE A 68 -58.31 4.92 28.71
N ARG A 69 -59.11 5.56 27.84
CA ARG A 69 -58.88 5.55 26.39
C ARG A 69 -57.52 6.16 26.03
N THR A 70 -57.13 7.22 26.72
CA THR A 70 -55.84 7.90 26.48
C THR A 70 -54.69 7.00 26.90
N LEU A 71 -54.79 6.34 28.06
CA LEU A 71 -53.75 5.44 28.56
C LEU A 71 -53.61 4.20 27.69
N LYS A 72 -54.73 3.63 27.24
CA LYS A 72 -54.73 2.52 26.27
C LYS A 72 -54.10 2.93 24.95
N THR A 73 -54.45 4.11 24.42
CA THR A 73 -53.84 4.61 23.17
C THR A 73 -52.34 4.82 23.34
N ALA A 74 -51.89 5.33 24.51
CA ALA A 74 -50.48 5.48 24.81
C ALA A 74 -49.75 4.13 24.93
N GLU A 75 -50.38 3.11 25.53
CA GLU A 75 -49.86 1.74 25.60
C GLU A 75 -49.73 1.13 24.20
N ASP A 76 -50.79 1.19 23.38
CA ASP A 76 -50.81 0.68 22.00
C ASP A 76 -49.76 1.39 21.13
N THR A 77 -49.64 2.72 21.28
CA THR A 77 -48.63 3.51 20.57
C THR A 77 -47.21 3.14 21.03
N GLY A 78 -47.02 2.94 22.33
CA GLY A 78 -45.73 2.50 22.88
C GLY A 78 -45.32 1.13 22.35
N ALA A 79 -46.26 0.18 22.27
CA ALA A 79 -46.03 -1.13 21.69
C ALA A 79 -45.66 -1.04 20.20
N SER A 80 -46.39 -0.23 19.42
CA SER A 80 -46.10 0.00 18.00
C SER A 80 -44.72 0.60 17.77
N ILE A 81 -44.31 1.59 18.58
CA ILE A 81 -42.97 2.19 18.51
C ILE A 81 -41.88 1.16 18.78
N ILE A 82 -42.09 0.27 19.76
CA ILE A 82 -41.13 -0.79 20.08
C ILE A 82 -41.03 -1.80 18.93
N GLU A 83 -42.16 -2.19 18.34
CA GLU A 83 -42.20 -3.10 17.18
C GLU A 83 -41.47 -2.48 15.98
N GLU A 84 -41.81 -1.25 15.60
CA GLU A 84 -41.14 -0.51 14.51
C GLU A 84 -39.64 -0.33 14.75
N ALA A 85 -39.23 -0.01 15.99
CA ALA A 85 -37.82 0.14 16.33
C ALA A 85 -37.05 -1.19 16.22
N ASN A 86 -37.67 -2.31 16.62
CA ASN A 86 -37.06 -3.64 16.46
C ASN A 86 -36.97 -4.03 14.98
N GLU A 87 -38.02 -3.82 14.19
CA GLU A 87 -37.98 -4.08 12.74
C GLU A 87 -36.92 -3.25 12.04
N ALA A 88 -36.82 -1.95 12.38
CA ALA A 88 -35.78 -1.07 11.85
C ALA A 88 -34.38 -1.53 12.27
N ALA A 89 -34.19 -1.97 13.52
CA ALA A 89 -32.91 -2.51 13.98
C ALA A 89 -32.53 -3.79 13.23
N ASP A 90 -33.47 -4.71 13.03
CA ASP A 90 -33.27 -5.94 12.26
C ASP A 90 -32.92 -5.65 10.80
N GLN A 91 -33.59 -4.67 10.18
CA GLN A 91 -33.26 -4.20 8.83
C GLN A 91 -31.85 -3.64 8.77
N ILE A 92 -31.46 -2.75 9.69
CA ILE A 92 -30.12 -2.17 9.75
C ILE A 92 -29.06 -3.27 9.90
N ILE A 93 -29.29 -4.25 10.79
CA ILE A 93 -28.37 -5.38 10.99
C ILE A 93 -28.27 -6.23 9.71
N SER A 94 -29.40 -6.51 9.05
CA SER A 94 -29.42 -7.26 7.80
C SER A 94 -28.66 -6.54 6.69
N GLU A 95 -28.88 -5.24 6.51
CA GLU A 95 -28.18 -4.41 5.51
C GLU A 95 -26.69 -4.30 5.81
N ALA A 96 -26.30 -4.13 7.07
CA ALA A 96 -24.91 -4.09 7.49
C ALA A 96 -24.21 -5.42 7.21
N ASN A 97 -24.86 -6.55 7.51
CA ASN A 97 -24.32 -7.89 7.23
C ASN A 97 -24.18 -8.12 5.72
N GLN A 98 -25.20 -7.78 4.93
CA GLN A 98 -25.14 -7.92 3.47
C GLN A 98 -24.03 -7.04 2.87
N THR A 99 -23.87 -5.82 3.38
CA THR A 99 -22.80 -4.91 2.93
C THR A 99 -21.42 -5.47 3.29
N ALA A 100 -21.25 -6.01 4.50
CA ALA A 100 -20.01 -6.65 4.93
C ALA A 100 -19.68 -7.90 4.10
N GLU A 101 -20.66 -8.75 3.82
CA GLU A 101 -20.52 -9.92 2.95
C GLU A 101 -20.11 -9.50 1.52
N ASN A 102 -20.75 -8.47 0.96
CA ASN A 102 -20.39 -7.95 -0.35
C ASN A 102 -18.97 -7.35 -0.38
N ALA A 103 -18.58 -6.61 0.66
CA ALA A 103 -17.26 -6.02 0.77
C ALA A 103 -16.17 -7.09 0.89
N THR A 104 -16.39 -8.12 1.71
CA THR A 104 -15.47 -9.25 1.87
C THR A 104 -15.35 -10.06 0.58
N ALA A 105 -16.47 -10.40 -0.06
CA ALA A 105 -16.46 -11.09 -1.36
C ALA A 105 -15.74 -10.27 -2.44
N HIS A 106 -15.92 -8.95 -2.46
CA HIS A 106 -15.21 -8.08 -3.40
C HIS A 106 -13.70 -8.06 -3.11
N ALA A 107 -13.30 -7.93 -1.85
CA ALA A 107 -11.89 -7.95 -1.45
C ALA A 107 -11.23 -9.29 -1.79
N GLU A 108 -11.89 -10.41 -1.51
CA GLU A 108 -11.41 -11.75 -1.88
C GLU A 108 -11.22 -11.90 -3.38
N LYS A 109 -12.18 -11.42 -4.18
CA LYS A 109 -12.06 -11.41 -5.64
C LYS A 109 -10.85 -10.59 -6.11
N LEU A 110 -10.67 -9.39 -5.58
CA LEU A 110 -9.53 -8.54 -5.94
C LEU A 110 -8.20 -9.18 -5.53
N MET A 111 -8.12 -9.80 -4.35
CA MET A 111 -6.92 -10.53 -3.91
C MET A 111 -6.63 -11.72 -4.82
N ALA A 112 -7.66 -12.49 -5.21
CA ALA A 112 -7.49 -13.61 -6.12
C ALA A 112 -7.00 -13.16 -7.50
N GLU A 113 -7.57 -12.08 -8.05
CA GLU A 113 -7.12 -11.49 -9.32
C GLU A 113 -5.68 -10.95 -9.23
N ALA A 114 -5.33 -10.25 -8.15
CA ALA A 114 -3.98 -9.74 -7.93
C ALA A 114 -2.96 -10.89 -7.79
N LYS A 115 -3.32 -11.93 -7.05
CA LYS A 115 -2.49 -13.14 -6.91
C LYS A 115 -2.29 -13.83 -8.25
N GLN A 116 -3.35 -14.00 -9.04
CA GLN A 116 -3.26 -14.62 -10.35
C GLN A 116 -2.35 -13.82 -11.29
N LYS A 117 -2.46 -12.48 -11.30
CA LYS A 117 -1.58 -11.61 -12.07
C LYS A 117 -0.12 -11.77 -11.64
N ALA A 118 0.15 -11.68 -10.34
CA ALA A 118 1.50 -11.85 -9.79
C ALA A 118 2.08 -13.24 -10.14
N GLU A 119 1.30 -14.31 -10.06
CA GLU A 119 1.72 -15.66 -10.46
C GLU A 119 2.03 -15.74 -11.96
N SER A 120 1.21 -15.11 -12.81
CA SER A 120 1.45 -15.09 -14.25
C SER A 120 2.70 -14.29 -14.63
N GLU A 121 2.92 -13.14 -14.01
CA GLU A 121 4.10 -12.30 -14.22
C GLU A 121 5.37 -13.01 -13.73
N ALA A 122 5.31 -13.63 -12.54
CA ALA A 122 6.42 -14.44 -12.02
C ALA A 122 6.77 -15.59 -12.97
N ALA A 123 5.76 -16.29 -13.53
CA ALA A 123 6.00 -17.36 -14.49
C ALA A 123 6.67 -16.86 -15.78
N ILE A 124 6.30 -15.67 -16.28
CA ILE A 124 6.94 -15.05 -17.44
C ILE A 124 8.39 -14.68 -17.13
N ILE A 125 8.65 -14.04 -15.98
CA ILE A 125 10.00 -13.64 -15.59
C ILE A 125 10.90 -14.86 -15.42
N ILE A 126 10.43 -15.90 -14.73
CA ILE A 126 11.17 -17.14 -14.55
C ILE A 126 11.45 -17.80 -15.91
N GLY A 127 10.44 -17.88 -16.79
CA GLY A 127 10.61 -18.44 -18.13
C GLY A 127 11.63 -17.67 -18.98
N ALA A 128 11.61 -16.34 -18.93
CA ALA A 128 12.57 -15.49 -19.62
C ALA A 128 13.99 -15.62 -19.05
N ALA A 129 14.13 -15.68 -17.72
CA ALA A 129 15.42 -15.90 -17.06
C ALA A 129 16.00 -17.28 -17.41
N GLU A 130 15.18 -18.33 -17.42
CA GLU A 130 15.59 -19.67 -17.84
C GLU A 130 16.01 -19.73 -19.31
N ALA A 131 15.30 -19.03 -20.20
CA ALA A 131 15.66 -18.95 -21.61
C ALA A 131 17.02 -18.24 -21.78
N LYS A 132 17.18 -17.05 -21.16
CA LYS A 132 18.43 -16.31 -21.19
C LYS A 132 19.60 -17.10 -20.60
N ALA A 133 19.38 -17.85 -19.52
CA ALA A 133 20.40 -18.71 -18.94
C ALA A 133 20.80 -19.87 -19.88
N LYS A 134 19.86 -20.42 -20.66
CA LYS A 134 20.19 -21.44 -21.68
C LYS A 134 21.00 -20.83 -22.81
N ASP A 135 20.63 -19.66 -23.29
CA ASP A 135 21.32 -18.97 -24.38
C ASP A 135 22.76 -18.64 -23.98
N THR A 136 22.97 -18.09 -22.77
CA THR A 136 24.32 -17.80 -22.26
C THR A 136 25.17 -19.06 -22.07
N ILE A 137 24.58 -20.20 -21.68
CA ILE A 137 25.30 -21.48 -21.61
C ILE A 137 25.75 -21.94 -23.01
N VAL A 138 24.92 -21.74 -24.03
CA VAL A 138 25.26 -22.07 -25.41
C VAL A 138 26.40 -21.17 -25.91
N GLU A 139 26.29 -19.85 -25.71
CA GLU A 139 27.34 -18.89 -26.07
C GLU A 139 28.66 -19.16 -25.33
N LEU A 140 28.61 -19.47 -24.03
CA LEU A 140 29.79 -19.85 -23.25
C LEU A 140 30.44 -21.12 -23.80
N ARG A 141 29.64 -22.10 -24.24
CA ARG A 141 30.15 -23.33 -24.83
C ARG A 141 30.85 -23.06 -26.17
N GLU A 142 30.28 -22.20 -27.00
CA GLU A 142 30.87 -21.84 -28.30
C GLU A 142 32.16 -21.03 -28.14
N SER A 143 32.16 -20.02 -27.27
CA SER A 143 33.36 -19.25 -26.93
C SER A 143 34.47 -20.12 -26.33
N MET A 144 34.13 -21.05 -25.42
CA MET A 144 35.09 -22.01 -24.87
C MET A 144 35.69 -22.90 -25.96
N GLN A 145 34.88 -23.38 -26.90
CA GLN A 145 35.39 -24.14 -28.05
C GLN A 145 36.30 -23.29 -28.96
N GLY A 146 35.93 -22.02 -29.18
CA GLY A 146 36.77 -21.05 -29.90
C GLY A 146 38.12 -20.85 -29.21
N LEU A 147 38.13 -20.69 -27.88
CA LEU A 147 39.34 -20.52 -27.08
C LEU A 147 40.24 -21.76 -27.11
N VAL A 148 39.66 -22.97 -27.11
CA VAL A 148 40.45 -24.20 -27.26
C VAL A 148 41.11 -24.25 -28.63
N ARG A 149 40.39 -23.91 -29.71
CA ARG A 149 40.96 -23.88 -31.08
C ARG A 149 42.06 -22.82 -31.22
N SER A 150 41.88 -21.64 -30.64
CA SER A 150 42.91 -20.59 -30.67
C SER A 150 44.13 -21.01 -29.87
N TYR A 151 43.95 -21.67 -28.73
CA TYR A 151 45.05 -22.24 -27.94
C TYR A 151 45.81 -23.32 -28.72
N GLU A 152 45.12 -24.24 -29.39
CA GLU A 152 45.73 -25.26 -30.24
C GLU A 152 46.57 -24.63 -31.36
N SER A 153 46.00 -23.65 -32.08
CA SER A 153 46.71 -22.89 -33.12
C SER A 153 47.95 -22.17 -32.58
N LEU A 154 47.86 -21.56 -31.40
CA LEU A 154 48.99 -20.89 -30.75
C LEU A 154 50.10 -21.89 -30.39
N VAL A 155 49.74 -23.10 -29.94
CA VAL A 155 50.71 -24.17 -29.67
C VAL A 155 51.40 -24.61 -30.97
N GLU A 156 50.66 -24.75 -32.08
CA GLU A 156 51.23 -25.06 -33.39
C GLU A 156 52.17 -23.96 -33.90
N GLN A 157 51.78 -22.69 -33.77
CA GLN A 157 52.63 -21.53 -34.12
C GLN A 157 53.92 -21.53 -33.29
N ARG A 158 53.81 -21.78 -31.98
CA ARG A 158 54.97 -21.92 -31.09
C ARG A 158 55.89 -23.04 -31.55
N GLU A 159 55.36 -24.20 -31.91
CA GLU A 159 56.17 -25.31 -32.43
C GLU A 159 56.88 -24.96 -33.74
N ALA A 160 56.18 -24.31 -34.66
CA ALA A 160 56.75 -23.87 -35.94
C ALA A 160 57.90 -22.88 -35.73
N LEU A 161 57.75 -21.94 -34.80
CA LEU A 161 58.79 -20.98 -34.41
C LEU A 161 60.00 -21.69 -33.77
N VAL A 162 59.77 -22.64 -32.87
CA VAL A 162 60.87 -23.44 -32.29
C VAL A 162 61.60 -24.25 -33.37
N LYS A 163 60.87 -24.84 -34.35
CA LYS A 163 61.46 -25.56 -35.47
C LYS A 163 62.27 -24.61 -36.37
N SER A 164 61.77 -23.41 -36.66
CA SER A 164 62.48 -22.42 -37.49
C SER A 164 63.74 -21.91 -36.78
N LEU A 165 63.67 -21.59 -35.48
CA LEU A 165 64.85 -21.21 -34.67
C LEU A 165 65.91 -22.31 -34.64
N ARG A 166 65.50 -23.58 -34.47
CA ARG A 166 66.44 -24.71 -34.55
C ARG A 166 67.08 -24.81 -35.93
N ARG A 167 66.31 -24.63 -37.00
CA ARG A 167 66.84 -24.65 -38.37
C ARG A 167 67.85 -23.52 -38.59
N ILE A 168 67.50 -22.29 -38.23
CA ILE A 168 68.39 -21.13 -38.33
C ILE A 168 69.67 -21.37 -37.52
N SER A 169 69.55 -21.86 -36.27
CA SER A 169 70.71 -22.19 -35.44
C SER A 169 71.60 -23.29 -36.04
N GLN A 170 71.00 -24.28 -36.71
CA GLN A 170 71.77 -25.31 -37.40
C GLN A 170 72.46 -24.77 -38.64
N ASP A 171 71.77 -23.91 -39.41
CA ASP A 171 72.31 -23.25 -40.60
C ASP A 171 73.48 -22.32 -40.23
N THR A 172 73.37 -21.55 -39.13
CA THR A 172 74.46 -20.71 -38.63
C THR A 172 75.64 -21.54 -38.14
N LEU A 173 75.41 -22.66 -37.44
CA LEU A 173 76.48 -23.60 -37.08
C LEU A 173 77.19 -24.16 -38.31
N ASN A 174 76.44 -24.59 -39.33
CA ASN A 174 77.01 -25.10 -40.57
C ASN A 174 77.83 -24.02 -41.30
N GLN A 175 77.40 -22.74 -41.27
CA GLN A 175 78.17 -21.63 -41.83
C GLN A 175 79.47 -21.36 -41.05
N ILE A 176 79.44 -21.49 -39.71
CA ILE A 176 80.64 -21.37 -38.87
C ILE A 176 81.61 -22.51 -39.21
N ASP A 177 81.15 -23.75 -39.30
CA ASP A 177 82.00 -24.89 -39.68
C ASP A 177 82.63 -24.72 -41.07
N LEU A 178 81.84 -24.21 -42.04
CA LEU A 178 82.35 -23.90 -43.37
C LEU A 178 83.41 -22.78 -43.31
N SER A 179 83.16 -21.73 -42.54
CA SER A 179 84.11 -20.63 -42.30
C SER A 179 85.40 -21.16 -41.66
N ASP A 180 85.31 -21.97 -40.62
CA ASP A 180 86.47 -22.60 -39.97
C ASP A 180 87.27 -23.47 -40.94
N ALA A 181 86.60 -24.24 -41.81
CA ALA A 181 87.24 -25.00 -42.87
C ALA A 181 87.93 -24.09 -43.91
N HIS A 182 87.33 -22.94 -44.25
CA HIS A 182 87.97 -21.94 -45.10
C HIS A 182 89.22 -21.35 -44.42
N PHE A 183 89.14 -20.99 -43.14
CA PHE A 183 90.27 -20.47 -42.37
C PHE A 183 91.41 -21.50 -42.24
N ALA A 184 91.09 -22.77 -42.01
CA ALA A 184 92.09 -23.84 -41.91
C ALA A 184 92.89 -24.06 -43.21
N ARG A 185 92.33 -23.69 -44.38
CA ARG A 185 93.02 -23.77 -45.69
C ARG A 185 93.94 -22.59 -45.99
N ILE A 186 93.86 -21.51 -45.21
CA ILE A 186 94.74 -20.35 -45.38
C ILE A 186 96.11 -20.68 -44.80
N ASP A 187 97.03 -21.16 -45.64
CA ASP A 187 98.43 -21.32 -45.27
C ASP A 187 99.15 -19.97 -45.39
N ALA A 188 99.28 -19.27 -44.26
CA ALA A 188 99.99 -17.99 -44.19
C ALA A 188 101.42 -18.07 -44.76
N LYS A 189 102.07 -19.24 -44.69
CA LYS A 189 103.41 -19.44 -45.24
C LYS A 189 103.41 -19.64 -46.76
N SER A 190 102.35 -20.20 -47.36
CA SER A 190 102.24 -20.30 -48.82
C SER A 190 102.04 -18.91 -49.43
N HIS A 191 101.19 -18.08 -48.81
CA HIS A 191 100.99 -16.70 -49.23
C HIS A 191 102.26 -15.86 -49.05
N GLN A 192 103.02 -16.06 -47.97
CA GLN A 192 104.31 -15.39 -47.79
C GLN A 192 105.36 -15.82 -48.83
N ARG A 193 105.39 -17.11 -49.22
CA ARG A 193 106.26 -17.58 -50.31
C ARG A 193 105.86 -17.00 -51.67
N ALA A 194 104.56 -16.90 -51.95
CA ALA A 194 104.06 -16.27 -53.17
C ALA A 194 104.48 -14.78 -53.24
N ILE A 195 104.44 -14.06 -52.11
CA ILE A 195 104.92 -12.68 -52.02
C ILE A 195 106.44 -12.61 -52.23
N GLU A 196 107.21 -13.51 -51.62
CA GLU A 196 108.67 -13.58 -51.80
C GLU A 196 109.07 -13.91 -53.26
N GLU A 197 108.38 -14.84 -53.92
CA GLU A 197 108.59 -15.13 -55.35
C GLU A 197 108.19 -13.97 -56.26
N LEU A 198 107.08 -13.28 -55.97
CA LEU A 198 106.66 -12.09 -56.70
C LEU A 198 107.70 -10.98 -56.58
N SER A 199 108.26 -10.79 -55.38
CA SER A 199 109.34 -9.83 -55.12
C SER A 199 110.65 -10.18 -55.84
N ARG A 200 110.99 -11.47 -55.96
CA ARG A 200 112.19 -11.94 -56.68
C ARG A 200 112.04 -11.84 -58.20
N SER A 201 110.82 -11.94 -58.71
CA SER A 201 110.58 -12.00 -60.16
C SER A 201 110.78 -10.66 -60.90
N GLN A 202 110.98 -9.54 -60.20
CA GLN A 202 111.11 -8.18 -60.78
C GLN A 202 110.05 -7.82 -61.85
N LYS A 203 108.90 -8.50 -61.85
CA LYS A 203 107.81 -8.31 -62.83
C LYS A 203 107.09 -6.96 -62.71
N PHE A 204 107.39 -6.18 -61.67
CA PHE A 204 106.92 -4.80 -61.48
C PHE A 204 108.09 -3.81 -61.44
N THR A 205 108.94 -3.82 -62.46
CA THR A 205 109.97 -2.79 -62.69
C THR A 205 109.53 -1.87 -63.82
N PHE A 206 109.79 -0.56 -63.69
CA PHE A 206 109.29 0.50 -64.59
C PHE A 206 109.57 0.25 -66.09
N ALA A 207 110.64 -0.50 -66.42
CA ALA A 207 111.03 -0.82 -67.79
C ALA A 207 110.10 -1.84 -68.49
N ASN A 208 109.44 -2.72 -67.73
CA ASN A 208 108.50 -3.70 -68.27
C ASN A 208 107.05 -3.19 -68.32
N LEU A 209 106.81 -1.95 -67.92
CA LEU A 209 105.48 -1.33 -67.93
C LEU A 209 104.99 -1.01 -69.36
N ALA A 210 105.91 -0.78 -70.31
CA ALA A 210 105.57 -0.48 -71.70
C ALA A 210 105.17 -1.74 -72.50
N ALA A 211 105.69 -2.92 -72.13
CA ALA A 211 105.33 -4.19 -72.78
C ALA A 211 103.96 -4.73 -72.32
N LEU A 212 103.47 -4.27 -71.17
CA LEU A 212 102.14 -4.64 -70.66
C LEU A 212 101.00 -3.80 -71.30
N ALA A 213 101.32 -2.73 -72.02
CA ALA A 213 100.34 -1.83 -72.64
C ALA A 213 99.83 -2.30 -74.02
N GLU A 214 100.60 -3.12 -74.74
CA GLU A 214 100.15 -3.72 -76.01
C GLU A 214 99.40 -5.06 -75.83
N GLU A 215 99.60 -5.75 -74.69
CA GLU A 215 98.94 -7.03 -74.37
C GLU A 215 97.78 -6.86 -73.36
N VAL A 216 97.16 -5.66 -73.34
CA VAL A 216 95.85 -5.41 -72.70
C VAL A 216 94.86 -4.92 -73.78
N GLY A 217 94.96 -5.54 -74.97
CA GLY A 217 93.90 -5.55 -75.97
C GLY A 217 92.76 -6.52 -75.65
N GLU A 218 92.90 -7.46 -74.72
CA GLU A 218 91.81 -8.44 -74.45
C GLU A 218 91.58 -8.84 -73.00
N VAL A 219 92.37 -8.39 -72.01
CA VAL A 219 92.10 -8.71 -70.61
C VAL A 219 92.55 -7.60 -69.66
N SER A 220 91.82 -6.48 -69.59
CA SER A 220 91.62 -5.76 -68.33
C SER A 220 90.61 -4.61 -68.45
N ALA A 221 89.48 -4.79 -67.79
CA ALA A 221 89.06 -3.82 -66.79
C ALA A 221 88.85 -4.60 -65.49
N HIS A 222 89.96 -5.08 -64.92
CA HIS A 222 90.00 -5.32 -63.49
C HIS A 222 90.06 -3.97 -62.79
N GLN A 223 89.15 -3.79 -61.83
CA GLN A 223 89.37 -3.11 -60.55
C GLN A 223 89.76 -1.62 -60.54
N MET A 224 88.86 -0.81 -59.97
CA MET A 224 89.02 -0.08 -58.70
C MET A 224 88.37 1.30 -58.75
N GLN A 225 87.26 1.45 -58.01
CA GLN A 225 87.16 2.52 -57.03
C GLN A 225 86.11 2.14 -55.97
N GLU A 226 86.59 2.03 -54.74
CA GLU A 226 85.82 2.33 -53.55
C GLU A 226 85.15 3.70 -53.71
N GLU A 227 83.92 3.87 -53.25
CA GLU A 227 83.61 4.63 -52.03
C GLU A 227 82.11 4.99 -51.96
N PHE A 228 81.55 4.72 -50.78
CA PHE A 228 80.35 5.30 -50.16
C PHE A 228 78.91 4.85 -50.55
N ALA A 229 78.16 4.59 -49.48
CA ALA A 229 76.82 4.00 -49.37
C ALA A 229 75.68 4.88 -49.94
N PRO A 230 74.44 4.35 -50.02
CA PRO A 230 73.63 4.22 -48.79
C PRO A 230 73.08 2.80 -48.56
N GLU A 231 72.88 2.49 -47.28
CA GLU A 231 72.16 1.31 -46.78
C GLU A 231 70.83 1.10 -47.51
N PRO A 232 70.47 -0.12 -47.93
CA PRO A 232 69.06 -0.47 -47.90
C PRO A 232 68.70 -0.53 -46.41
N ALA A 233 67.90 0.43 -45.97
CA ALA A 233 67.26 0.39 -44.66
C ALA A 233 66.76 -1.05 -44.45
N ALA A 234 67.24 -1.67 -43.38
CA ALA A 234 66.61 -2.84 -42.83
C ALA A 234 65.12 -2.51 -42.69
N GLU A 235 64.28 -3.21 -43.45
CA GLU A 235 62.86 -3.26 -43.13
C GLU A 235 62.79 -3.81 -41.71
N ASP A 236 62.48 -2.91 -40.79
CA ASP A 236 62.26 -3.17 -39.39
C ASP A 236 61.25 -4.33 -39.30
N PRO A 237 61.60 -5.50 -38.75
CA PRO A 237 60.66 -6.60 -38.58
C PRO A 237 59.57 -6.29 -37.53
N MET A 238 59.45 -5.03 -37.09
CA MET A 238 58.37 -4.50 -36.25
C MET A 238 57.25 -3.78 -37.00
N ALA A 239 57.23 -3.77 -38.34
CA ALA A 239 56.17 -3.13 -39.12
C ALA A 239 55.08 -4.12 -39.60
N GLU A 240 54.59 -4.99 -38.71
CA GLU A 240 53.29 -5.68 -38.86
C GLU A 240 52.81 -6.16 -37.49
N MET A 241 52.81 -5.26 -36.51
CA MET A 241 51.86 -5.35 -35.41
C MET A 241 50.65 -4.56 -35.89
N GLU A 242 49.70 -5.23 -36.56
CA GLU A 242 48.35 -4.69 -36.66
C GLU A 242 47.94 -4.37 -35.22
N VAL A 243 47.84 -3.08 -34.93
CA VAL A 243 47.05 -2.61 -33.80
C VAL A 243 45.65 -3.08 -34.15
N ILE A 244 45.26 -4.22 -33.58
CA ILE A 244 43.84 -4.51 -33.39
C ILE A 244 43.38 -3.37 -32.49
N GLU A 245 42.78 -2.34 -33.10
CA GLU A 245 41.80 -1.51 -32.41
C GLU A 245 40.64 -2.44 -32.08
N GLU A 246 40.82 -3.23 -31.01
CA GLU A 246 39.71 -3.70 -30.22
C GLU A 246 39.15 -2.42 -29.61
N ASP A 247 38.06 -1.93 -30.18
CA ASP A 247 37.04 -1.24 -29.40
C ASP A 247 36.68 -2.19 -28.25
N ILE A 248 37.45 -2.09 -27.16
CA ILE A 248 37.02 -2.55 -25.86
C ILE A 248 35.90 -1.60 -25.48
N GLU A 249 34.68 -1.93 -25.89
CA GLU A 249 33.50 -1.56 -25.13
C GLU A 249 33.69 -2.19 -23.74
N LEU A 250 34.32 -1.43 -22.85
CA LEU A 250 34.14 -1.60 -21.42
C LEU A 250 32.67 -1.29 -21.15
N GLU A 251 31.81 -2.30 -21.33
CA GLU A 251 30.60 -2.41 -20.54
C GLU A 251 31.07 -2.51 -19.08
N VAL A 252 31.21 -1.36 -18.45
CA VAL A 252 31.10 -1.23 -17.01
C VAL A 252 29.72 -1.79 -16.66
N HIS A 253 29.69 -3.07 -16.29
CA HIS A 253 28.65 -3.59 -15.45
C HIS A 253 28.71 -2.80 -14.14
N ASP A 254 27.96 -1.71 -14.11
CA ASP A 254 27.55 -1.10 -12.86
C ASP A 254 26.57 -2.08 -12.22
N SER A 255 27.08 -2.84 -11.27
CA SER A 255 26.31 -3.81 -10.51
C SER A 255 26.87 -3.84 -9.09
N THR A 256 26.67 -2.74 -8.39
CA THR A 256 26.40 -2.76 -6.95
C THR A 256 25.15 -1.91 -6.70
N PRO A 257 24.18 -2.38 -5.89
CA PRO A 257 22.90 -1.70 -5.75
C PRO A 257 23.06 -0.52 -4.80
N ASP A 258 22.98 0.69 -5.33
CA ASP A 258 22.82 1.88 -4.50
C ASP A 258 21.39 1.96 -3.98
N ILE A 259 21.27 1.68 -2.68
CA ILE A 259 20.15 2.07 -1.84
C ILE A 259 20.56 3.39 -1.19
N GLN A 260 20.03 4.53 -1.65
CA GLN A 260 19.25 5.50 -0.84
C GLN A 260 19.08 6.87 -1.50
N GLU A 261 17.79 7.24 -1.58
CA GLU A 261 17.19 8.59 -1.43
C GLU A 261 17.67 9.70 -2.36
N GLU A 262 16.98 9.83 -3.50
CA GLU A 262 16.70 11.15 -4.08
C GLU A 262 15.33 11.67 -3.65
N VAL A 263 15.37 12.94 -3.33
CA VAL A 263 14.29 13.83 -2.91
C VAL A 263 13.47 14.18 -4.14
N ASP A 264 12.19 13.80 -4.17
CA ASP A 264 11.26 14.30 -5.17
C ASP A 264 10.91 15.76 -4.82
N GLU A 265 11.52 16.69 -5.56
CA GLU A 265 11.03 18.06 -5.69
C GLU A 265 9.75 18.10 -6.51
N GLU A 266 8.89 19.01 -6.07
CA GLU A 266 7.47 19.13 -6.36
C GLU A 266 7.13 19.44 -7.84
N VAL A 267 6.03 18.83 -8.27
CA VAL A 267 5.29 19.15 -9.50
C VAL A 267 4.75 20.59 -9.44
N GLN A 268 5.05 21.40 -10.47
CA GLN A 268 4.48 22.74 -10.62
C GLN A 268 3.09 22.73 -11.31
N GLU A 269 2.19 23.48 -10.68
CA GLU A 269 1.16 24.39 -11.23
C GLU A 269 0.03 23.86 -12.13
N GLU A 270 -1.18 23.78 -11.56
CA GLU A 270 -2.32 24.64 -11.94
C GLU A 270 -3.47 24.47 -10.92
N ILE A 271 -3.67 25.45 -10.02
CA ILE A 271 -4.92 25.55 -9.24
C ILE A 271 -5.39 27.00 -9.24
N ILE A 272 -6.59 27.15 -9.81
CA ILE A 272 -7.42 28.35 -9.89
C ILE A 272 -7.83 28.77 -8.46
N ALA A 273 -7.55 30.02 -8.10
CA ALA A 273 -8.04 30.64 -6.88
C ALA A 273 -9.39 31.32 -7.15
N GLU A 274 -10.48 30.77 -6.62
CA GLU A 274 -11.73 31.50 -6.37
C GLU A 274 -11.85 31.78 -4.86
N GLU A 275 -11.84 33.06 -4.50
CA GLU A 275 -12.17 33.54 -3.16
C GLU A 275 -13.69 33.48 -2.91
N PRO A 276 -14.16 33.10 -1.71
CA PRO A 276 -15.46 33.53 -1.22
C PRO A 276 -15.32 34.76 -0.31
N PRO A 277 -16.28 35.71 -0.33
CA PRO A 277 -16.18 36.94 0.47
C PRO A 277 -16.57 36.67 1.93
N VAL A 278 -15.78 37.23 2.85
CA VAL A 278 -16.15 37.41 4.25
C VAL A 278 -17.00 38.68 4.37
N GLN A 279 -18.27 38.53 4.74
CA GLN A 279 -19.09 39.65 5.22
C GLN A 279 -18.90 39.81 6.72
N GLU A 280 -18.44 41.00 7.13
CA GLU A 280 -18.60 41.51 8.48
C GLU A 280 -20.09 41.59 8.83
N ASN A 281 -20.49 40.96 9.93
CA ASN A 281 -21.56 41.47 10.77
C ASN A 281 -21.19 41.25 12.23
N GLN A 282 -21.23 42.35 12.96
CA GLN A 282 -21.06 42.47 14.39
C GLN A 282 -22.24 41.80 15.09
N GLU A 283 -21.99 40.98 16.10
CA GLU A 283 -22.89 40.92 17.27
C GLU A 283 -22.13 40.45 18.51
N GLU A 284 -22.34 41.24 19.55
CA GLU A 284 -21.68 41.29 20.84
C GLU A 284 -22.33 40.26 21.78
N VAL A 285 -21.58 39.30 22.32
CA VAL A 285 -22.05 38.48 23.44
C VAL A 285 -20.95 38.34 24.49
N VAL A 286 -21.22 38.96 25.64
CA VAL A 286 -20.45 38.95 26.89
C VAL A 286 -20.82 37.71 27.70
N ALA A 287 -19.85 36.93 28.18
CA ALA A 287 -19.98 36.13 29.41
C ALA A 287 -18.62 35.53 29.88
N GLU A 288 -18.07 36.15 30.93
CA GLU A 288 -17.36 35.57 32.08
C GLU A 288 -16.72 34.17 32.00
N GLU A 289 -15.38 34.11 32.03
CA GLU A 289 -14.61 32.97 32.54
C GLU A 289 -13.97 33.33 33.88
N GLU A 290 -14.47 32.72 34.95
CA GLU A 290 -13.92 32.80 36.29
C GLU A 290 -12.83 31.74 36.49
N LYS A 291 -11.62 32.17 36.84
CA LYS A 291 -10.46 31.31 37.12
C LYS A 291 -10.60 30.65 38.49
N ILE A 292 -10.57 29.32 38.54
CA ILE A 292 -10.14 28.59 39.75
C ILE A 292 -9.23 27.41 39.36
N LYS A 293 -7.98 27.48 39.81
CA LYS A 293 -7.08 26.33 40.09
C LYS A 293 -7.02 26.21 41.62
N PRO A 294 -6.87 25.01 42.22
CA PRO A 294 -5.54 24.37 42.27
C PRO A 294 -5.49 22.83 42.34
N GLU A 295 -4.30 22.34 41.95
CA GLU A 295 -3.50 21.19 42.42
C GLU A 295 -4.06 19.77 42.69
N VAL A 296 -3.28 18.80 42.19
CA VAL A 296 -3.35 17.32 42.29
C VAL A 296 -2.88 16.83 43.68
N PRO A 297 -3.22 15.62 44.17
CA PRO A 297 -2.37 14.45 43.88
C PRO A 297 -3.09 13.06 43.80
N GLU A 298 -2.46 12.18 43.01
CA GLU A 298 -2.25 10.73 43.17
C GLU A 298 -3.37 9.75 43.57
N THR A 299 -3.54 8.73 42.72
CA THR A 299 -4.20 7.45 43.00
C THR A 299 -3.39 6.58 43.97
N PRO A 300 -4.05 5.65 44.69
CA PRO A 300 -3.78 4.26 44.35
C PRO A 300 -5.03 3.34 44.34
N ALA A 301 -4.83 2.23 43.65
CA ALA A 301 -5.74 1.14 43.35
C ALA A 301 -6.52 0.54 44.54
N ALA A 302 -7.74 0.05 44.26
CA ALA A 302 -8.15 -1.34 44.47
C ALA A 302 -9.67 -1.55 44.22
N SER A 303 -10.01 -2.80 43.92
CA SER A 303 -11.31 -3.49 43.99
C SER A 303 -12.18 -3.54 42.72
N HIS A 304 -12.11 -4.72 42.08
CA HIS A 304 -13.20 -5.32 41.32
C HIS A 304 -14.52 -5.32 42.12
N PRO A 305 -15.66 -5.37 41.42
CA PRO A 305 -16.77 -6.20 41.87
C PRO A 305 -17.05 -7.32 40.86
N GLU A 306 -17.33 -8.47 41.47
CA GLU A 306 -17.71 -9.72 40.87
C GLU A 306 -19.01 -9.63 40.07
N SER A 307 -19.06 -10.45 39.03
CA SER A 307 -20.26 -10.83 38.28
C SER A 307 -21.32 -11.43 39.20
N SER A 308 -22.52 -10.83 39.25
CA SER A 308 -23.73 -11.55 39.64
C SER A 308 -24.49 -11.95 38.38
N LYS A 309 -24.66 -13.27 38.23
CA LYS A 309 -25.37 -13.90 37.12
C LYS A 309 -26.88 -13.73 37.27
N GLU A 310 -27.47 -13.42 36.12
CA GLU A 310 -28.85 -13.61 35.65
C GLU A 310 -29.81 -14.37 36.57
N LYS A 311 -30.94 -13.71 36.85
CA LYS A 311 -32.23 -14.38 37.00
C LYS A 311 -33.11 -13.98 35.81
N ASP A 312 -33.56 -14.98 35.06
CA ASP A 312 -34.62 -14.89 34.07
C ASP A 312 -35.87 -14.14 34.61
N PRO A 313 -36.53 -13.30 33.79
CA PRO A 313 -37.94 -13.04 33.93
C PRO A 313 -38.68 -13.65 32.73
N LYS A 314 -38.99 -14.95 32.80
CA LYS A 314 -40.03 -15.51 31.93
C LYS A 314 -41.41 -15.16 32.50
N LYS A 315 -42.14 -14.37 31.72
CA LYS A 315 -43.61 -14.23 31.66
C LYS A 315 -44.30 -13.59 32.86
N GLN A 316 -44.37 -12.26 32.84
CA GLN A 316 -45.55 -11.52 33.33
C GLN A 316 -45.81 -10.31 32.42
N SER A 317 -46.18 -10.57 31.16
CA SER A 317 -46.93 -9.60 30.35
C SER A 317 -48.42 -9.81 30.59
N GLY A 318 -48.86 -9.55 31.82
CA GLY A 318 -50.28 -9.37 32.09
C GLY A 318 -50.54 -7.88 31.91
N SER A 319 -51.32 -7.51 30.88
CA SER A 319 -51.79 -6.13 30.73
C SER A 319 -52.45 -5.74 32.05
N PHE A 320 -52.12 -4.55 32.56
CA PHE A 320 -52.64 -4.01 33.82
C PHE A 320 -54.19 -3.98 33.84
N PHE A 321 -54.82 -3.97 32.67
CA PHE A 321 -56.26 -3.93 32.52
C PHE A 321 -56.96 -5.30 32.44
N ASP A 322 -56.22 -6.40 32.25
CA ASP A 322 -56.79 -7.77 32.27
C ASP A 322 -57.23 -8.21 33.68
N GLN A 323 -56.99 -7.39 34.71
CA GLN A 323 -57.34 -7.69 36.11
C GLN A 323 -58.71 -7.15 36.55
N PHE A 324 -59.42 -6.42 35.68
CA PHE A 324 -60.65 -5.71 36.03
C PHE A 324 -61.93 -6.22 35.35
N ASP A 325 -61.88 -7.36 34.66
CA ASP A 325 -63.07 -8.06 34.11
C ASP A 325 -63.55 -9.22 34.99
#